data_AF-A0A2T0QWP7-F1
#
_entry.id   AF-A0A2T0QWP7-F1
#
_cell.length_a   1.000
_cell.length_b   1.000
_cell.length_c   1.000
_cell.angle_alpha   90.00
_cell.angle_beta   90.00
_cell.angle_gamma   90.00
#
_symmetry.space_group_name_H-M   'P 1'
#
loop_
_entity.id
_entity.type
_entity.pdbx_description
1 polymer ?
#
loop_
_entity_poly.entity_id
_entity_poly.type
_entity_poly.pdbx_seq_one_letter_code
_entity_poly.pdbx_strand_id
1 'polypeptide(L)' 'GADWSSYVVRDGLLITGQNPASSSEAADVLVSVLGELASV' A
#
# COMPACT_ATOMS: atom_id res chain seq x y z
N GLY A 1 13.29 -8.50 13.09
CA GLY A 1 13.97 -7.20 13.31
C GLY A 1 13.25 -6.15 12.51
N ALA A 2 13.51 -4.86 12.76
CA ALA A 2 12.86 -3.74 12.09
C ALA A 2 12.91 -3.85 10.54
N ASP A 3 13.94 -4.48 9.98
CA ASP A 3 14.09 -4.68 8.53
C ASP A 3 13.02 -5.57 7.89
N TRP A 4 12.22 -6.28 8.68
CA TRP A 4 11.14 -7.16 8.23
C TRP A 4 9.75 -6.68 8.66
N SER A 5 9.62 -5.47 9.20
CA SER A 5 8.30 -4.89 9.43
C SER A 5 7.63 -4.53 8.12
N SER A 6 6.32 -4.29 8.17
CA SER A 6 5.59 -3.72 7.03
C SER A 6 6.16 -2.36 6.65
N TYR A 7 6.30 -2.10 5.35
CA TYR A 7 6.64 -0.79 4.81
C TYR A 7 6.05 -0.63 3.42
N VAL A 8 5.13 0.32 3.28
CA VAL A 8 4.42 0.61 2.03
C VAL A 8 4.65 2.08 1.64
N VAL A 9 4.93 2.30 0.36
CA VAL A 9 5.05 3.65 -0.24
C VAL A 9 4.06 3.74 -1.40
N ARG A 10 3.38 4.89 -1.52
CA ARG A 10 2.52 5.26 -2.65
C ARG A 10 3.04 6.53 -3.31
N ASP A 11 3.15 6.51 -4.63
CA ASP A 11 3.38 7.68 -5.48
C ASP A 11 2.31 7.71 -6.59
N GLY A 12 1.33 8.60 -6.45
CA GLY A 12 0.17 8.63 -7.33
C GLY A 12 -0.60 7.30 -7.32
N LEU A 13 -0.55 6.57 -8.45
CA LEU A 13 -1.16 5.25 -8.63
C LEU A 13 -0.17 4.08 -8.45
N LEU A 14 1.12 4.36 -8.26
CA LEU A 14 2.13 3.34 -7.98
C LEU A 14 2.17 3.06 -6.48
N ILE A 15 1.96 1.80 -6.11
CA ILE A 15 2.03 1.33 -4.72
C ILE A 15 3.11 0.25 -4.66
N THR A 16 4.05 0.36 -3.72
CA THR A 16 5.11 -0.62 -3.48
C THR A 16 5.15 -1.06 -2.03
N GLY A 17 5.24 -2.36 -1.77
CA GLY A 17 5.50 -2.94 -0.45
C GLY A 17 6.89 -3.59 -0.41
N GLN A 18 7.63 -3.42 0.69
CA GLN A 18 9.03 -3.84 0.78
C GLN A 18 9.19 -5.38 0.82
N ASN A 19 8.27 -6.08 1.49
CA ASN A 19 8.44 -7.50 1.83
C ASN A 19 7.06 -8.19 2.03
N PRO A 20 7.01 -9.53 2.27
CA PRO A 20 5.75 -10.24 2.46
C PRO A 20 4.86 -9.72 3.61
N ALA A 21 5.45 -9.18 4.68
CA ALA A 21 4.68 -8.59 5.78
C ALA A 21 3.93 -7.30 5.35
N SER A 22 4.33 -6.70 4.22
CA SER A 22 3.69 -5.49 3.67
C SER A 22 2.45 -5.78 2.82
N SER A 23 2.10 -7.04 2.59
CA SER A 23 1.02 -7.43 1.67
C SER A 23 -0.35 -6.88 2.08
N SER A 24 -0.70 -6.99 3.38
CA SER A 24 -1.99 -6.50 3.88
C SER A 24 -2.09 -4.99 3.78
N GLU A 25 -1.08 -4.26 4.25
CA GLU A 25 -1.07 -2.80 4.20
C GLU A 25 -1.11 -2.28 2.75
N ALA A 26 -0.41 -2.93 1.81
CA ALA A 26 -0.44 -2.55 0.40
C ALA A 26 -1.85 -2.72 -0.20
N ALA A 27 -2.57 -3.79 0.18
CA ALA A 27 -3.95 -4.01 -0.24
C ALA A 27 -4.91 -2.97 0.35
N ASP A 28 -4.74 -2.60 1.62
CA ASP A 28 -5.54 -1.56 2.26
C ASP A 28 -5.35 -0.19 1.56
N VAL A 29 -4.11 0.15 1.22
CA VAL A 29 -3.80 1.37 0.45
C VAL A 29 -4.47 1.32 -0.93
N LEU A 30 -4.40 0.19 -1.65
CA LEU A 30 -5.06 0.04 -2.95
C LEU A 30 -6.57 0.27 -2.87
N VAL A 31 -7.25 -0.30 -1.88
CA VAL A 31 -8.70 -0.11 -1.69
C VAL A 31 -9.03 1.35 -1.43
N SER A 32 -8.22 2.05 -0.63
CA SER A 32 -8.36 3.50 -0.42
C SER A 32 -8.25 4.27 -1.73
N VAL A 33 -7.22 3.99 -2.55
CA VAL A 33 -7.03 4.66 -3.84
C VAL A 33 -8.22 4.45 -4.77
N LEU A 34 -8.75 3.23 -4.85
CA LEU A 34 -9.92 2.93 -5.68
C LEU A 34 -11.17 3.69 -5.18
N GLY A 35 -11.34 3.82 -3.86
CA GLY A 35 -12.40 4.63 -3.27
C GLY A 35 -12.26 6.12 -3.59
N GLU A 36 -11.05 6.67 -3.49
CA GLU A 36 -10.74 8.06 -3.88
C GLU A 36 -11.09 8.30 -5.35
N LEU A 37 -10.64 7.42 -6.26
CA LEU A 37 -10.88 7.54 -7.71
C LEU A 37 -12.36 7.39 -8.10
N ALA A 38 -13.12 6.59 -7.37
CA ALA A 38 -14.55 6.40 -7.62
C ALA A 38 -15.41 7.59 -7.14
N SER A 39 -14.85 8.47 -6.31
CA SER A 39 -15.54 9.66 -5.79
C SER A 39 -15.36 10.92 -6.65
N VAL A 40 -14.65 10.79 -7.79
CA VAL A 40 -14.38 11.86 -8.77
C VAL A 40 -15.21 11.63 -10.03
#